data_AF-A0AAD7L335-F1
#
_entry.id   AF-A0AAD7L335-F1
#
_cell.length_a   1.000
_cell.length_b   1.000
_cell.length_c   1.000
_cell.angle_alpha   90.00
_cell.angle_beta   90.00
_cell.angle_gamma   90.00
#
_symmetry.space_group_name_H-M   'P 1'
#
loop_
_entity.id
_entity.type
_entity.pdbx_description
1 polymer ?
#
loop_
_entity_poly.entity_id
_entity_poly.type
_entity_poly.pdbx_seq_one_letter_code
_entity_poly.pdbx_strand_id
1 'polypeptide(L)'
;MKPLFLTAFSIFLLTVSYATSQPSLDSFIQCLQNHSDSSKPISASVYTRNNSSFSQILLTRIHNRRHSTPNTPKPLAIITATDESNVRATVICAKSHGIQLRIRSGGHDYEGMSYVSDVPFVILDMFNLNSINIDVANEIAWVDAGATTGQIYYRIAEKSTVHGFPAGAGLNLGAGGHFSGGGYGYMMRKYGLSVDNIIDARIVDVNGKILDRKTMGEDVFWAIRGGGGASFGVILSWKISLVKVPEKVTVFRINKTVEQGATDVVYQWQFVAPKLHEDLFIRVMPTVENSTQKGKKTVQVDFIGHFLGLSDRLLGLLNESFPELGLQKSDCHEVSWAESTVFWADYPVGTSIEVLLNKPTHWELVLQR
;
A
#
# COMPACT_ATOMS: atom_id res chain seq x y z
N MET A 1 -73.00 9.56 35.58
CA MET A 1 -71.74 10.35 35.51
C MET A 1 -70.80 9.83 36.57
N LYS A 2 -69.74 9.09 36.17
CA LYS A 2 -68.64 8.66 37.06
C LYS A 2 -67.40 9.47 36.66
N PRO A 3 -66.65 10.07 37.60
CA PRO A 3 -65.46 10.84 37.25
C PRO A 3 -64.28 9.90 36.97
N LEU A 4 -63.59 10.16 35.87
CA LEU A 4 -62.36 9.47 35.46
C LEU A 4 -61.18 10.21 36.13
N PHE A 5 -60.47 9.57 37.06
CA PHE A 5 -59.22 10.09 37.61
C PHE A 5 -58.07 9.73 36.66
N LEU A 6 -57.50 10.72 35.97
CA LEU A 6 -56.22 10.58 35.28
C LEU A 6 -55.08 10.79 36.28
N THR A 7 -54.35 9.72 36.61
CA THR A 7 -53.06 9.81 37.31
C THR A 7 -51.95 10.03 36.28
N ALA A 8 -51.35 11.22 36.29
CA ALA A 8 -50.15 11.52 35.49
C ALA A 8 -48.91 10.92 36.18
N PHE A 9 -48.24 9.98 35.51
CA PHE A 9 -46.97 9.41 35.96
C PHE A 9 -45.82 10.24 35.34
N SER A 10 -45.19 11.09 36.15
CA SER A 10 -43.96 11.79 35.73
C SER A 10 -42.78 10.83 35.79
N ILE A 11 -42.30 10.40 34.63
CA ILE A 11 -41.06 9.62 34.50
C ILE A 11 -39.89 10.60 34.59
N PHE A 12 -39.17 10.58 35.71
CA PHE A 12 -37.88 11.25 35.87
C PHE A 12 -36.83 10.49 35.05
N LEU A 13 -36.48 11.00 33.87
CA LEU A 13 -35.33 10.51 33.10
C LEU A 13 -34.04 10.96 33.79
N LEU A 14 -33.49 10.10 34.64
CA LEU A 14 -32.11 10.23 35.12
C LEU A 14 -31.15 10.00 33.95
N THR A 15 -30.67 11.09 33.34
CA THR A 15 -29.50 11.04 32.46
C THR A 15 -28.27 10.69 33.29
N VAL A 16 -27.89 9.41 33.31
CA VAL A 16 -26.59 8.99 33.83
C VAL A 16 -25.54 9.44 32.81
N SER A 17 -24.93 10.60 33.04
CA SER A 17 -23.73 10.98 32.32
C SER A 17 -22.63 9.98 32.67
N TYR A 18 -22.38 9.00 31.80
CA TYR A 18 -21.13 8.26 31.84
C TYR A 18 -20.01 9.24 31.50
N ALA A 19 -19.40 9.81 32.53
CA ALA A 19 -18.09 10.44 32.39
C ALA A 19 -17.11 9.33 32.04
N THR A 20 -16.93 9.04 30.75
CA THR A 20 -15.84 8.20 30.28
C THR A 20 -14.55 8.93 30.64
N SER A 21 -13.85 8.49 31.68
CA SER A 21 -12.50 8.96 31.98
C SER A 21 -11.66 8.79 30.72
N GLN A 22 -10.96 9.84 30.30
CA GLN A 22 -9.99 9.74 29.20
C GLN A 22 -9.06 8.56 29.47
N PRO A 23 -8.78 7.69 28.48
CA PRO A 23 -7.88 6.55 28.67
C PRO A 23 -6.53 7.04 29.18
N SER A 24 -6.07 6.50 30.31
CA SER A 24 -4.76 6.85 30.85
C SER A 24 -3.66 6.23 29.97
N LEU A 25 -2.89 7.09 29.30
CA LEU A 25 -1.75 6.65 28.48
C LEU A 25 -0.74 5.84 29.32
N ASP A 26 -0.54 6.20 30.59
CA ASP A 26 0.37 5.50 31.48
C ASP A 26 -0.11 4.06 31.76
N SER A 27 -1.41 3.88 31.99
CA SER A 27 -1.99 2.54 32.18
C SER A 27 -1.88 1.67 30.92
N PHE A 28 -2.05 2.28 29.74
CA PHE A 28 -1.85 1.59 28.47
C PHE A 28 -0.37 1.17 28.29
N ILE A 29 0.59 2.06 28.56
CA ILE A 29 2.02 1.75 28.47
C ILE A 29 2.41 0.65 29.46
N GLN A 30 1.89 0.68 30.68
CA GLN A 30 2.12 -0.38 31.67
C GLN A 30 1.52 -1.71 31.22
N CYS A 31 0.33 -1.70 30.62
CA CYS A 31 -0.26 -2.89 30.03
C CYS A 31 0.63 -3.48 28.93
N LEU A 32 1.17 -2.63 28.04
CA LEU A 32 2.08 -3.06 26.97
C LEU A 32 3.30 -3.80 27.55
N GLN A 33 3.92 -3.23 28.58
CA GLN A 33 5.09 -3.82 29.24
C GLN A 33 4.77 -5.21 29.82
N ASN A 34 3.59 -5.37 30.43
CA ASN A 34 3.15 -6.63 31.03
C ASN A 34 2.81 -7.73 30.01
N HIS A 35 2.46 -7.36 28.78
CA HIS A 35 2.07 -8.30 27.72
C HIS A 35 3.14 -8.52 26.66
N SER A 36 4.22 -7.74 26.67
CA SER A 36 5.37 -7.92 25.79
C SER A 36 6.33 -9.01 26.28
N ASP A 37 7.11 -9.58 25.36
CA ASP A 37 8.19 -10.50 25.72
C ASP A 37 9.24 -9.80 26.58
N SER A 38 9.53 -10.35 27.77
CA SER A 38 10.52 -9.79 28.70
C SER A 38 11.94 -9.74 28.11
N SER A 39 12.25 -10.59 27.13
CA SER A 39 13.54 -10.59 26.42
C SER A 39 13.66 -9.46 25.38
N LYS A 40 12.53 -8.85 24.98
CA LYS A 40 12.45 -7.76 24.00
C LYS A 40 11.51 -6.66 24.53
N PRO A 41 11.99 -5.82 25.46
CA PRO A 41 11.15 -4.82 26.10
C PRO A 41 10.51 -3.87 25.08
N ILE A 42 9.17 -3.79 25.09
CA ILE A 42 8.42 -2.95 24.16
C ILE A 42 8.67 -1.45 24.36
N SER A 43 9.23 -1.03 25.51
CA SER A 43 9.49 0.37 25.84
C SER A 43 10.37 1.08 24.80
N ALA A 44 11.33 0.38 24.20
CA ALA A 44 12.17 0.91 23.13
C ALA A 44 11.40 1.16 21.81
N SER A 45 10.23 0.54 21.66
CA SER A 45 9.35 0.62 20.50
C SER A 45 8.17 1.58 20.70
N VAL A 46 8.04 2.23 21.87
CA VAL A 46 6.93 3.14 22.17
C VAL A 46 7.40 4.59 22.14
N TYR A 47 6.75 5.41 21.31
CA TYR A 47 7.00 6.82 21.17
C TYR A 47 5.77 7.62 21.57
N THR A 48 5.94 8.45 22.59
CA THR A 48 4.96 9.44 23.06
C THR A 48 5.40 10.84 22.65
N ARG A 49 4.55 11.85 22.85
CA ARG A 49 4.89 13.26 22.56
C ARG A 49 6.08 13.78 23.37
N ASN A 50 6.47 13.10 24.46
CA ASN A 50 7.64 13.44 25.26
C ASN A 50 8.96 12.97 24.63
N ASN A 51 8.91 12.01 23.69
CA ASN A 51 10.10 11.55 22.98
C ASN A 51 10.47 12.55 21.87
N SER A 52 11.72 12.98 21.81
CA SER A 52 12.23 13.90 20.77
C SER A 52 12.05 13.38 19.34
N SER A 53 12.05 12.05 19.16
CA SER A 53 11.87 11.38 17.86
C SER A 53 10.41 11.24 17.42
N PHE A 54 9.42 11.55 18.27
CA PHE A 54 8.00 11.30 17.98
C PHE A 54 7.54 11.95 16.68
N SER A 55 7.82 13.24 16.51
CA SER A 55 7.40 13.99 15.32
C SER A 55 8.04 13.43 14.05
N GLN A 56 9.32 13.06 14.11
CA GLN A 56 10.03 12.46 12.98
C GLN A 56 9.37 11.13 12.59
N ILE A 57 9.19 10.22 13.55
CA ILE A 57 8.59 8.90 13.31
C ILE A 57 7.16 9.01 12.78
N LEU A 58 6.38 9.98 13.28
CA LEU A 58 5.05 10.25 12.77
C LEU A 58 5.09 10.69 11.29
N LEU A 59 5.88 11.73 10.99
CA LEU A 59 5.86 12.42 9.71
C LEU A 59 6.53 11.64 8.56
N THR A 60 7.54 10.81 8.83
CA THR A 60 8.29 10.08 7.79
C THR A 60 7.42 9.19 6.90
N ARG A 61 6.27 8.71 7.38
CA ARG A 61 5.32 7.87 6.62
C ARG A 61 3.95 8.51 6.43
N ILE A 62 3.87 9.83 6.46
CA ILE A 62 2.68 10.57 6.02
C ILE A 62 2.94 10.99 4.56
N HIS A 63 2.37 10.24 3.63
CA HIS A 63 2.55 10.49 2.20
C HIS A 63 1.61 11.58 1.67
N ASN A 64 0.42 11.73 2.26
CA ASN A 64 -0.50 12.80 1.91
C ASN A 64 -0.36 13.99 2.89
N ARG A 65 0.29 15.07 2.43
CA ARG A 65 0.59 16.27 3.23
C ARG A 65 -0.64 17.03 3.74
N ARG A 66 -1.82 16.79 3.17
CA ARG A 66 -3.09 17.31 3.72
C ARG A 66 -3.27 16.91 5.19
N HIS A 67 -2.68 15.79 5.59
CA HIS A 67 -2.78 15.19 6.92
C HIS A 67 -1.50 15.35 7.76
N SER A 68 -0.57 16.21 7.35
CA SER A 68 0.64 16.53 8.13
C SER A 68 0.59 17.94 8.74
N THR A 69 -0.60 18.55 8.83
CA THR A 69 -0.75 19.91 9.35
C THR A 69 -0.73 19.94 10.88
N PRO A 70 -0.44 21.10 11.51
CA PRO A 70 -0.52 21.23 12.96
C PRO A 70 -1.88 20.84 13.54
N ASN A 71 -2.97 21.17 12.83
CA ASN A 71 -4.35 20.92 13.25
C ASN A 71 -4.82 19.48 13.06
N THR A 72 -4.08 18.65 12.31
CA THR A 72 -4.45 17.24 12.15
C THR A 72 -4.37 16.53 13.50
N PRO A 73 -5.39 15.76 13.95
CA PRO A 73 -5.32 14.98 15.18
C PRO A 73 -4.06 14.12 15.27
N LYS A 74 -3.45 14.05 16.45
CA LYS A 74 -2.18 13.34 16.70
C LYS A 74 -2.40 12.18 17.67
N PRO A 75 -1.78 11.01 17.45
CA PRO A 75 -1.95 9.86 18.33
C PRO A 75 -1.44 10.17 19.75
N LEU A 76 -1.93 9.38 20.71
CA LEU A 76 -1.42 9.35 22.08
C LEU A 76 0.01 8.78 22.10
N ALA A 77 0.23 7.71 21.34
CA ALA A 77 1.52 7.05 21.17
C ALA A 77 1.64 6.35 19.82
N ILE A 78 2.87 6.07 19.40
CA ILE A 78 3.22 5.26 18.24
C ILE A 78 4.00 4.05 18.75
N ILE A 79 3.55 2.85 18.39
CA ILE A 79 4.20 1.59 18.70
C ILE A 79 4.83 1.07 17.42
N THR A 80 6.15 1.01 17.34
CA THR A 80 6.88 0.53 16.16
C THR A 80 7.21 -0.95 16.31
N ALA A 81 6.27 -1.83 15.95
CA ALA A 81 6.39 -3.26 16.24
C ALA A 81 7.65 -3.86 15.60
N THR A 82 8.49 -4.51 16.41
CA THR A 82 9.70 -5.23 15.98
C THR A 82 9.52 -6.75 15.96
N ASP A 83 8.46 -7.25 16.59
CA ASP A 83 8.06 -8.65 16.58
C ASP A 83 6.54 -8.80 16.80
N GLU A 84 6.05 -10.02 16.72
CA GLU A 84 4.64 -10.36 16.85
C GLU A 84 4.11 -10.15 18.27
N SER A 85 4.97 -10.21 19.30
CA SER A 85 4.57 -9.96 20.69
C SER A 85 4.15 -8.51 20.87
N ASN A 86 4.86 -7.57 20.23
CA ASN A 86 4.50 -6.15 20.25
C ASN A 86 3.11 -5.91 19.66
N VAL A 87 2.80 -6.59 18.54
CA VAL A 87 1.50 -6.50 17.88
C VAL A 87 0.39 -7.03 18.77
N ARG A 88 0.57 -8.24 19.33
CA ARG A 88 -0.41 -8.88 20.23
C ARG A 88 -0.67 -8.02 21.47
N ALA A 89 0.39 -7.56 22.13
CA ALA A 89 0.29 -6.69 23.30
C ALA A 89 -0.48 -5.40 22.96
N THR A 90 -0.19 -4.78 21.81
CA THR A 90 -0.87 -3.57 21.37
C THR A 90 -2.36 -3.79 21.16
N VAL A 91 -2.75 -4.88 20.50
CA VAL A 91 -4.17 -5.22 20.28
C VAL A 91 -4.89 -5.44 21.61
N ILE A 92 -4.32 -6.26 22.50
CA ILE A 92 -4.90 -6.58 23.81
C ILE A 92 -5.07 -5.32 24.66
N CYS A 93 -4.02 -4.50 24.76
CA CYS A 93 -4.00 -3.31 25.61
C CYS A 93 -4.85 -2.18 25.05
N ALA A 94 -4.90 -1.99 23.73
CA ALA A 94 -5.79 -0.99 23.12
C ALA A 94 -7.26 -1.34 23.40
N LYS A 95 -7.62 -2.62 23.27
CA LYS A 95 -8.96 -3.13 23.58
C LYS A 95 -9.32 -2.95 25.05
N SER A 96 -8.45 -3.32 25.98
CA SER A 96 -8.73 -3.25 27.42
C SER A 96 -8.84 -1.81 27.96
N HIS A 97 -8.22 -0.84 27.29
CA HIS A 97 -8.24 0.57 27.68
C HIS A 97 -9.18 1.44 26.83
N GLY A 98 -9.94 0.86 25.89
CA GLY A 98 -10.86 1.61 25.03
C GLY A 98 -10.14 2.62 24.12
N ILE A 99 -8.90 2.34 23.72
CA ILE A 99 -8.10 3.19 22.82
C ILE A 99 -8.25 2.65 21.40
N GLN A 100 -8.53 3.53 20.44
CA GLN A 100 -8.61 3.10 19.05
C GLN A 100 -7.22 2.79 18.48
N LEU A 101 -7.13 1.66 17.77
CA LEU A 101 -5.92 1.26 17.07
C LEU A 101 -5.98 1.71 15.60
N ARG A 102 -4.96 2.42 15.13
CA ARG A 102 -4.70 2.64 13.70
C ARG A 102 -3.46 1.88 13.28
N ILE A 103 -3.58 1.05 12.25
CA ILE A 103 -2.49 0.20 11.77
C ILE A 103 -1.83 0.88 10.58
N ARG A 104 -0.51 1.07 10.65
CA ARG A 104 0.27 1.69 9.58
C ARG A 104 1.34 0.73 9.10
N SER A 105 1.35 0.50 7.78
CA SER A 105 2.44 -0.18 7.08
C SER A 105 3.22 0.88 6.29
N GLY A 106 2.98 1.01 4.98
CA GLY A 106 3.63 2.03 4.14
C GLY A 106 3.08 3.46 4.31
N GLY A 107 1.95 3.67 4.99
CA GLY A 107 1.39 5.02 5.22
C GLY A 107 0.84 5.72 3.97
N HIS A 108 0.54 4.97 2.91
CA HIS A 108 0.03 5.47 1.63
C HIS A 108 -1.49 5.65 1.57
N ASP A 109 -2.19 5.61 2.71
CA ASP A 109 -3.64 5.80 2.74
C ASP A 109 -4.01 7.22 2.26
N TYR A 110 -4.89 7.31 1.27
CA TYR A 110 -5.21 8.58 0.62
C TYR A 110 -5.94 9.56 1.55
N GLU A 111 -6.67 9.04 2.53
CA GLU A 111 -7.42 9.81 3.53
C GLU A 111 -6.72 9.84 4.89
N GLY A 112 -5.50 9.33 4.98
CA GLY A 112 -4.73 9.29 6.22
C GLY A 112 -5.31 8.38 7.30
N MET A 113 -6.19 7.44 6.95
CA MET A 113 -6.89 6.57 7.92
C MET A 113 -5.96 5.64 8.70
N SER A 114 -4.72 5.46 8.26
CA SER A 114 -3.69 4.69 8.99
C SER A 114 -2.97 5.49 10.09
N TYR A 115 -3.18 6.82 10.17
CA TYR A 115 -2.48 7.69 11.12
C TYR A 115 -3.28 8.89 11.63
N VAL A 116 -4.57 9.01 11.27
CA VAL A 116 -5.50 10.04 11.76
C VAL A 116 -6.75 9.39 12.34
N SER A 117 -7.25 9.94 13.44
CA SER A 117 -8.57 9.63 14.00
C SER A 117 -9.12 10.80 14.81
N ASP A 118 -10.46 10.87 14.89
CA ASP A 118 -11.18 11.89 15.66
C ASP A 118 -11.39 11.51 17.14
N VAL A 119 -11.09 10.27 17.51
CA VAL A 119 -11.14 9.77 18.89
C VAL A 119 -9.73 9.45 19.41
N PRO A 120 -9.50 9.36 20.74
CA PRO A 120 -8.20 8.96 21.28
C PRO A 120 -7.70 7.65 20.66
N PHE A 121 -6.50 7.71 20.08
CA PHE A 121 -5.95 6.61 19.29
C PHE A 121 -4.44 6.46 19.44
N VAL A 122 -3.95 5.26 19.13
CA VAL A 122 -2.53 4.96 18.97
C VAL A 122 -2.27 4.45 17.55
N ILE A 123 -1.05 4.64 17.06
CA ILE A 123 -0.59 4.04 15.81
C ILE A 123 0.23 2.80 16.13
N LEU A 124 -0.12 1.66 15.55
CA LEU A 124 0.75 0.51 15.43
C LEU A 124 1.44 0.55 14.07
N ASP A 125 2.71 0.94 14.08
CA ASP A 125 3.53 1.10 12.88
C ASP A 125 4.37 -0.17 12.64
N MET A 126 4.13 -0.82 11.51
CA MET A 126 4.60 -2.16 11.20
C MET A 126 5.95 -2.17 10.45
N PHE A 127 6.52 -1.00 10.14
CA PHE A 127 7.67 -0.89 9.23
C PHE A 127 8.95 -1.66 9.61
N ASN A 128 9.10 -2.04 10.88
CA ASN A 128 10.22 -2.87 11.33
C ASN A 128 9.98 -4.38 11.09
N LEU A 129 8.72 -4.80 10.94
CA LEU A 129 8.34 -6.12 10.45
C LEU A 129 8.36 -6.12 8.92
N ASN A 130 9.55 -6.25 8.35
CA ASN A 130 9.78 -6.14 6.90
C ASN A 130 10.64 -7.29 6.35
N SER A 131 10.65 -8.44 7.01
CA SER A 131 11.37 -9.63 6.54
C SER A 131 10.73 -10.16 5.26
N ILE A 132 11.60 -10.64 4.36
CA ILE A 132 11.19 -11.23 3.08
C ILE A 132 12.00 -12.51 2.90
N ASN A 133 11.34 -13.65 2.95
CA ASN A 133 11.95 -14.97 2.78
C ASN A 133 11.40 -15.61 1.49
N ILE A 134 12.29 -15.87 0.54
CA ILE A 134 11.95 -16.33 -0.80
C ILE A 134 12.46 -17.74 -1.01
N ASP A 135 11.56 -18.62 -1.44
CA ASP A 135 11.84 -19.97 -1.90
C ASP A 135 11.53 -20.04 -3.40
N VAL A 136 12.58 -19.84 -4.20
CA VAL A 136 12.48 -19.85 -5.67
C VAL A 136 12.11 -21.24 -6.19
N ALA A 137 12.54 -22.31 -5.52
CA ALA A 137 12.27 -23.68 -5.98
C ALA A 137 10.78 -24.01 -5.90
N ASN A 138 10.10 -23.47 -4.89
CA ASN A 138 8.65 -23.61 -4.72
C ASN A 138 7.85 -22.41 -5.24
N GLU A 139 8.51 -21.41 -5.85
CA GLU A 139 7.89 -20.19 -6.40
C GLU A 139 7.04 -19.41 -5.37
N ILE A 140 7.49 -19.35 -4.12
CA ILE A 140 6.76 -18.69 -3.02
C ILE A 140 7.64 -17.72 -2.23
N ALA A 141 7.01 -16.77 -1.55
CA ALA A 141 7.69 -15.94 -0.56
C ALA A 141 6.80 -15.64 0.65
N TRP A 142 7.41 -15.58 1.83
CA TRP A 142 6.81 -14.94 3.01
C TRP A 142 7.28 -13.49 3.10
N VAL A 143 6.32 -12.57 3.20
CA VAL A 143 6.54 -11.13 3.21
C VAL A 143 5.85 -10.52 4.42
N ASP A 144 6.61 -9.93 5.33
CA ASP A 144 6.04 -9.24 6.48
C ASP A 144 5.27 -7.98 6.05
N ALA A 145 4.24 -7.61 6.82
CA ALA A 145 3.29 -6.56 6.48
C ALA A 145 3.92 -5.16 6.36
N GLY A 146 5.07 -4.91 6.98
CA GLY A 146 5.82 -3.66 6.89
C GLY A 146 6.78 -3.57 5.71
N ALA A 147 7.01 -4.66 4.97
CA ALA A 147 7.83 -4.63 3.75
C ALA A 147 7.17 -3.76 2.67
N THR A 148 7.98 -3.01 1.93
CA THR A 148 7.49 -2.22 0.79
C THR A 148 7.60 -3.00 -0.52
N THR A 149 6.78 -2.64 -1.51
CA THR A 149 6.86 -3.14 -2.88
C THR A 149 8.26 -3.05 -3.47
N GLY A 150 8.99 -1.94 -3.26
CA GLY A 150 10.38 -1.80 -3.70
C GLY A 150 11.31 -2.85 -3.07
N GLN A 151 11.20 -3.08 -1.76
CA GLN A 151 11.97 -4.13 -1.08
C GLN A 151 11.61 -5.52 -1.61
N ILE A 152 10.31 -5.79 -1.85
CA ILE A 152 9.84 -7.06 -2.40
C ILE A 152 10.44 -7.31 -3.80
N TYR A 153 10.36 -6.32 -4.69
CA TYR A 153 10.91 -6.43 -6.04
C TYR A 153 12.42 -6.65 -6.03
N TYR A 154 13.14 -5.90 -5.19
CA TYR A 154 14.59 -6.04 -5.03
C TYR A 154 14.97 -7.44 -4.54
N ARG A 155 14.33 -7.94 -3.47
CA ARG A 155 14.64 -9.26 -2.92
C ARG A 155 14.33 -10.39 -3.89
N ILE A 156 13.27 -10.27 -4.71
CA ILE A 156 12.98 -11.23 -5.78
C ILE A 156 14.12 -11.20 -6.81
N ALA A 157 14.53 -10.00 -7.26
CA ALA A 157 15.59 -9.83 -8.25
C ALA A 157 16.94 -10.40 -7.79
N GLU A 158 17.28 -10.29 -6.50
CA GLU A 158 18.49 -10.92 -5.92
C GLU A 158 18.49 -12.45 -6.03
N LYS A 159 17.30 -13.07 -6.07
CA LYS A 159 17.14 -14.52 -6.04
C LYS A 159 16.85 -15.14 -7.41
N SER A 160 16.26 -14.37 -8.33
CA SER A 160 15.86 -14.86 -9.64
C SER A 160 15.64 -13.74 -10.64
N THR A 161 16.13 -13.92 -11.87
CA THR A 161 15.90 -13.01 -13.00
C THR A 161 14.61 -13.30 -13.78
N VAL A 162 13.97 -14.45 -13.52
CA VAL A 162 12.78 -14.94 -14.24
C VAL A 162 11.53 -15.05 -13.35
N HIS A 163 11.56 -14.41 -12.17
CA HIS A 163 10.42 -14.33 -11.27
C HIS A 163 10.09 -12.88 -10.96
N GLY A 164 8.80 -12.60 -10.76
CA GLY A 164 8.29 -11.31 -10.33
C GLY A 164 7.07 -11.47 -9.42
N PHE A 165 6.45 -10.35 -9.06
CA PHE A 165 5.19 -10.34 -8.32
C PHE A 165 4.28 -9.18 -8.78
N PRO A 166 3.00 -9.43 -9.12
CA PRO A 166 2.08 -8.39 -9.60
C PRO A 166 1.60 -7.50 -8.46
N ALA A 167 2.22 -6.34 -8.31
CA ALA A 167 1.84 -5.32 -7.34
C ALA A 167 2.03 -3.90 -7.93
N GLY A 168 1.80 -2.87 -7.12
CA GLY A 168 1.78 -1.48 -7.54
C GLY A 168 3.14 -0.94 -8.00
N ALA A 169 3.09 0.08 -8.86
CA ALA A 169 4.27 0.75 -9.40
C ALA A 169 5.05 1.58 -8.36
N GLY A 170 4.37 2.12 -7.34
CA GLY A 170 5.02 2.90 -6.29
C GLY A 170 5.91 2.01 -5.42
N LEU A 171 7.12 2.48 -5.08
CA LEU A 171 8.13 1.69 -4.34
C LEU A 171 7.90 1.60 -2.82
N ASN A 172 7.09 2.51 -2.28
CA ASN A 172 6.87 2.68 -0.84
C ASN A 172 5.51 2.14 -0.37
N LEU A 173 4.79 1.43 -1.24
CA LEU A 173 3.52 0.80 -0.89
C LEU A 173 3.82 -0.36 0.06
N GLY A 174 3.31 -0.29 1.29
CA GLY A 174 3.52 -1.33 2.28
C GLY A 174 2.58 -2.52 2.08
N ALA A 175 3.12 -3.73 2.15
CA ALA A 175 2.42 -4.99 1.85
C ALA A 175 1.14 -5.17 2.67
N GLY A 176 1.15 -4.79 3.95
CA GLY A 176 -0.02 -4.89 4.84
C GLY A 176 -1.24 -4.16 4.29
N GLY A 177 -1.08 -2.91 3.87
CA GLY A 177 -2.17 -2.12 3.29
C GLY A 177 -2.44 -2.50 1.83
N HIS A 178 -1.40 -2.51 1.01
CA HIS A 178 -1.50 -2.69 -0.44
C HIS A 178 -2.14 -4.01 -0.83
N PHE A 179 -1.68 -5.12 -0.24
CA PHE A 179 -2.22 -6.44 -0.54
C PHE A 179 -3.62 -6.60 0.02
N SER A 180 -3.92 -6.04 1.19
CA SER A 180 -5.26 -6.19 1.77
C SER A 180 -6.38 -5.45 1.02
N GLY A 181 -6.02 -4.49 0.17
CA GLY A 181 -6.95 -3.72 -0.67
C GLY A 181 -6.99 -4.15 -2.13
N GLY A 182 -6.42 -5.30 -2.49
CA GLY A 182 -6.36 -5.81 -3.86
C GLY A 182 -4.95 -5.71 -4.45
N GLY A 183 -4.48 -4.49 -4.67
CA GLY A 183 -3.15 -4.21 -5.23
C GLY A 183 -3.06 -4.47 -6.72
N TYR A 184 -3.16 -3.41 -7.53
CA TYR A 184 -3.05 -3.50 -8.99
C TYR A 184 -1.72 -2.90 -9.48
N GLY A 185 -1.30 -3.31 -10.67
CA GLY A 185 -0.09 -2.81 -11.30
C GLY A 185 0.01 -3.17 -12.79
N TYR A 186 1.17 -2.94 -13.37
CA TYR A 186 1.42 -3.09 -14.81
C TYR A 186 1.45 -4.55 -15.30
N MET A 187 1.40 -5.53 -14.39
CA MET A 187 1.26 -6.96 -14.74
C MET A 187 -0.16 -7.51 -14.52
N MET A 188 -1.13 -6.66 -14.13
CA MET A 188 -2.46 -7.13 -13.71
C MET A 188 -3.26 -7.82 -14.81
N ARG A 189 -3.00 -7.47 -16.08
CA ARG A 189 -3.72 -8.03 -17.23
C ARG A 189 -3.39 -9.51 -17.45
N LYS A 190 -2.21 -9.96 -17.03
CA LYS A 190 -1.76 -11.34 -17.16
C LYS A 190 -1.90 -12.14 -15.87
N TYR A 191 -1.57 -11.51 -14.74
CA TYR A 191 -1.46 -12.23 -13.46
C TYR A 191 -2.51 -11.83 -12.42
N GLY A 192 -3.45 -10.95 -12.76
CA GLY A 192 -4.43 -10.44 -11.81
C GLY A 192 -3.84 -9.47 -10.78
N LEU A 193 -4.56 -9.27 -9.68
CA LEU A 193 -4.15 -8.42 -8.58
C LEU A 193 -3.14 -9.12 -7.65
N SER A 194 -2.53 -8.38 -6.73
CA SER A 194 -1.68 -8.98 -5.70
C SER A 194 -2.44 -10.02 -4.89
N VAL A 195 -3.72 -9.76 -4.57
CA VAL A 195 -4.60 -10.68 -3.81
C VAL A 195 -4.86 -12.01 -4.49
N ASP A 196 -4.85 -12.04 -5.83
CA ASP A 196 -5.05 -13.27 -6.61
C ASP A 196 -3.85 -14.21 -6.49
N ASN A 197 -2.71 -13.68 -6.05
CA ASN A 197 -1.44 -14.39 -5.90
C ASN A 197 -1.07 -14.60 -4.41
N ILE A 198 -2.01 -14.45 -3.48
CA ILE A 198 -1.82 -14.73 -2.05
C ILE A 198 -2.37 -16.12 -1.72
N ILE A 199 -1.52 -16.95 -1.12
CA ILE A 199 -1.83 -18.36 -0.82
C ILE A 199 -1.97 -18.65 0.68
N ASP A 200 -1.43 -17.79 1.55
CA ASP A 200 -1.57 -17.85 3.01
C ASP A 200 -1.34 -16.46 3.62
N ALA A 201 -1.65 -16.27 4.90
CA ALA A 201 -1.41 -15.06 5.66
C ALA A 201 -1.30 -15.37 7.14
N ARG A 202 -0.59 -14.53 7.90
CA ARG A 202 -0.63 -14.53 9.36
C ARG A 202 -1.26 -13.24 9.86
N ILE A 203 -2.24 -13.35 10.76
CA ILE A 203 -2.96 -12.21 11.34
C ILE A 203 -3.00 -12.31 12.86
N VAL A 204 -3.16 -11.18 13.54
CA VAL A 204 -3.56 -11.09 14.94
C VAL A 204 -5.02 -10.67 15.01
N ASP A 205 -5.84 -11.50 15.64
CA ASP A 205 -7.27 -11.24 15.85
C ASP A 205 -7.52 -10.29 17.03
N VAL A 206 -8.80 -9.96 17.27
CA VAL A 206 -9.25 -9.08 18.35
C VAL A 206 -8.96 -9.60 19.77
N ASN A 207 -8.55 -10.86 19.91
CA ASN A 207 -8.17 -11.48 21.18
C ASN A 207 -6.66 -11.64 21.31
N GLY A 208 -5.87 -11.12 20.35
CA GLY A 208 -4.43 -11.23 20.36
C GLY A 208 -3.92 -12.62 19.97
N LYS A 209 -4.75 -13.48 19.35
CA LYS A 209 -4.35 -14.78 18.84
C LYS A 209 -3.77 -14.62 17.44
N ILE A 210 -2.65 -15.32 17.19
CA ILE A 210 -2.09 -15.40 15.84
C ILE A 210 -2.78 -16.53 15.08
N LEU A 211 -3.26 -16.22 13.89
CA LEU A 211 -3.94 -17.14 13.01
C LEU A 211 -3.22 -17.18 11.66
N ASP A 212 -3.00 -18.38 11.15
CA ASP A 212 -2.69 -18.65 9.74
C ASP A 212 -3.98 -18.89 8.93
N ARG A 213 -3.90 -19.13 7.62
CA ARG A 213 -5.08 -19.41 6.78
C ARG A 213 -5.96 -20.53 7.36
N LYS A 214 -5.32 -21.62 7.78
CA LYS A 214 -6.04 -22.80 8.31
C LYS A 214 -6.82 -22.46 9.57
N THR A 215 -6.23 -21.68 10.47
CA THR A 215 -6.80 -21.36 11.79
C THR A 215 -7.69 -20.13 11.79
N MET A 216 -7.57 -19.22 10.80
CA MET A 216 -8.53 -18.12 10.59
C MET A 216 -9.78 -18.56 9.82
N GLY A 217 -9.67 -19.65 9.04
CA GLY A 217 -10.74 -20.13 8.18
C GLY A 217 -10.84 -19.37 6.85
N GLU A 218 -11.49 -19.99 5.86
CA GLU A 218 -11.52 -19.45 4.50
C GLU A 218 -12.30 -18.14 4.38
N ASP A 219 -13.31 -17.90 5.24
CA ASP A 219 -14.09 -16.65 5.22
C ASP A 219 -13.23 -15.43 5.56
N VAL A 220 -12.42 -15.53 6.63
CA VAL A 220 -11.50 -14.46 7.02
C VAL A 220 -10.39 -14.32 6.00
N PHE A 221 -9.85 -15.45 5.50
CA PHE A 221 -8.81 -15.43 4.47
C PHE A 221 -9.29 -14.81 3.15
N TRP A 222 -10.56 -14.98 2.78
CA TRP A 222 -11.19 -14.27 1.68
C TRP A 222 -11.32 -12.77 1.98
N ALA A 223 -11.84 -12.41 3.15
CA ALA A 223 -12.12 -11.03 3.52
C ALA A 223 -10.86 -10.13 3.53
N ILE A 224 -9.73 -10.65 4.02
CA ILE A 224 -8.47 -9.87 4.06
C ILE A 224 -7.83 -9.69 2.67
N ARG A 225 -8.28 -10.43 1.65
CA ARG A 225 -7.75 -10.37 0.28
C ARG A 225 -8.58 -9.44 -0.61
N GLY A 226 -8.74 -8.19 -0.18
CA GLY A 226 -9.43 -7.13 -0.94
C GLY A 226 -10.44 -6.33 -0.13
N GLY A 227 -10.90 -6.84 1.01
CA GLY A 227 -11.87 -6.15 1.88
C GLY A 227 -11.29 -5.07 2.78
N GLY A 228 -9.97 -4.81 2.70
CA GLY A 228 -9.26 -3.87 3.58
C GLY A 228 -8.92 -4.49 4.93
N GLY A 229 -7.64 -4.80 5.13
CA GLY A 229 -7.16 -5.60 6.27
C GLY A 229 -7.43 -4.96 7.63
N ALA A 230 -7.47 -3.63 7.70
CA ALA A 230 -7.74 -2.89 8.92
C ALA A 230 -9.09 -3.23 9.59
N SER A 231 -10.03 -3.82 8.85
CA SER A 231 -11.34 -4.23 9.39
C SER A 231 -11.34 -5.61 10.07
N PHE A 232 -10.34 -6.46 9.81
CA PHE A 232 -10.39 -7.89 10.16
C PHE A 232 -9.27 -8.36 11.10
N GLY A 233 -8.34 -7.47 11.46
CA GLY A 233 -7.24 -7.75 12.38
C GLY A 233 -5.96 -7.03 11.99
N VAL A 234 -4.85 -7.39 12.64
CA VAL A 234 -3.53 -6.90 12.25
C VAL A 234 -2.83 -7.97 11.43
N ILE A 235 -2.63 -7.74 10.14
CA ILE A 235 -1.84 -8.63 9.30
C ILE A 235 -0.36 -8.52 9.71
N LEU A 236 0.24 -9.67 9.99
CA LEU A 236 1.67 -9.80 10.31
C LEU A 236 2.48 -10.07 9.04
N SER A 237 2.03 -11.01 8.21
CA SER A 237 2.72 -11.41 6.99
C SER A 237 1.80 -12.07 5.98
N TRP A 238 2.24 -12.07 4.72
CA TRP A 238 1.58 -12.71 3.59
C TRP A 238 2.48 -13.80 3.03
N LYS A 239 1.89 -14.93 2.64
CA LYS A 239 2.55 -15.89 1.77
C LYS A 239 2.06 -15.67 0.35
N ILE A 240 2.96 -15.24 -0.52
CA ILE A 240 2.69 -14.93 -1.91
C ILE A 240 3.22 -16.03 -2.84
N SER A 241 2.51 -16.26 -3.93
CA SER A 241 3.00 -17.01 -5.09
C SER A 241 3.74 -16.04 -6.00
N LEU A 242 4.97 -16.37 -6.35
CA LEU A 242 5.72 -15.66 -7.38
C LEU A 242 5.18 -16.04 -8.75
N VAL A 243 5.33 -15.13 -9.71
CA VAL A 243 4.92 -15.35 -11.11
C VAL A 243 6.15 -15.39 -11.99
N LYS A 244 6.09 -16.16 -13.09
CA LYS A 244 7.18 -16.21 -14.06
C LYS A 244 7.18 -14.97 -14.93
N VAL A 245 8.35 -14.43 -15.19
CA VAL A 245 8.56 -13.33 -16.13
C VAL A 245 9.68 -13.71 -17.10
N PRO A 246 9.65 -13.23 -18.36
CA PRO A 246 10.78 -13.43 -19.27
C PRO A 246 12.05 -12.79 -18.72
N GLU A 247 13.22 -13.29 -19.13
CA GLU A 247 14.52 -12.69 -18.76
C GLU A 247 14.63 -11.21 -19.17
N LYS A 248 13.99 -10.86 -20.30
CA LYS A 248 13.85 -9.48 -20.77
C LYS A 248 12.40 -9.14 -21.07
N VAL A 249 11.99 -7.98 -20.58
CA VAL A 249 10.71 -7.32 -20.85
C VAL A 249 10.96 -6.04 -21.63
N THR A 250 9.93 -5.52 -22.30
CA THR A 250 10.02 -4.25 -23.02
C THR A 250 9.20 -3.18 -22.30
N VAL A 251 9.80 -2.03 -22.02
CA VAL A 251 9.08 -0.83 -21.57
C VAL A 251 9.21 0.29 -22.58
N PHE A 252 8.22 1.17 -22.63
CA PHE A 252 8.25 2.36 -23.49
C PHE A 252 7.45 3.50 -22.87
N ARG A 253 7.74 4.72 -23.30
CA ARG A 253 6.96 5.93 -22.97
C ARG A 253 6.85 6.80 -24.22
N ILE A 254 5.63 7.04 -24.67
CA ILE A 254 5.34 7.96 -25.77
C ILE A 254 4.57 9.14 -25.21
N ASN A 255 5.00 10.34 -25.55
CA ASN A 255 4.37 11.58 -25.14
C ASN A 255 3.74 12.22 -26.38
N LYS A 256 2.45 12.57 -26.32
CA LYS A 256 1.77 13.33 -27.38
C LYS A 256 1.02 14.50 -26.75
N THR A 257 1.13 15.69 -27.34
CA THR A 257 0.27 16.82 -26.97
C THR A 257 -1.07 16.75 -27.70
N VAL A 258 -2.08 17.50 -27.24
CA VAL A 258 -3.37 17.60 -27.93
C VAL A 258 -3.18 18.07 -29.39
N GLU A 259 -2.25 18.98 -29.65
CA GLU A 259 -1.93 19.46 -31.00
C GLU A 259 -1.27 18.39 -31.88
N GLN A 260 -0.68 17.36 -31.26
CA GLN A 260 -0.12 16.19 -31.95
C GLN A 260 -1.15 15.04 -32.11
N GLY A 261 -2.43 15.31 -31.85
CA GLY A 261 -3.50 14.31 -31.98
C GLY A 261 -3.66 13.39 -30.77
N ALA A 262 -3.15 13.77 -29.59
CA ALA A 262 -3.27 12.92 -28.38
C ALA A 262 -4.71 12.51 -28.07
N THR A 263 -5.68 13.40 -28.29
CA THR A 263 -7.10 13.11 -28.05
C THR A 263 -7.60 11.92 -28.87
N ASP A 264 -7.23 11.84 -30.15
CA ASP A 264 -7.64 10.75 -31.05
C ASP A 264 -6.97 9.42 -30.62
N VAL A 265 -5.70 9.47 -30.22
CA VAL A 265 -4.98 8.29 -29.72
C VAL A 265 -5.57 7.80 -28.39
N VAL A 266 -5.93 8.70 -27.47
CA VAL A 266 -6.64 8.34 -26.23
C VAL A 266 -8.02 7.76 -26.54
N TYR A 267 -8.74 8.33 -27.50
CA TYR A 267 -10.03 7.80 -27.94
C TYR A 267 -9.91 6.35 -28.38
N GLN A 268 -8.95 6.03 -29.26
CA GLN A 268 -8.70 4.66 -29.69
C GLN A 268 -8.22 3.76 -28.54
N TRP A 269 -7.32 4.24 -27.68
CA TRP A 269 -6.80 3.51 -26.52
C TRP A 269 -7.93 2.94 -25.64
N GLN A 270 -9.02 3.69 -25.42
CA GLN A 270 -10.16 3.24 -24.61
C GLN A 270 -10.82 1.96 -25.14
N PHE A 271 -10.82 1.76 -26.47
CA PHE A 271 -11.47 0.59 -27.10
C PHE A 271 -10.53 -0.59 -27.28
N VAL A 272 -9.23 -0.33 -27.51
CA VAL A 272 -8.24 -1.37 -27.81
C VAL A 272 -7.52 -1.87 -26.57
N ALA A 273 -7.19 -1.00 -25.61
CA ALA A 273 -6.33 -1.36 -24.47
C ALA A 273 -6.84 -2.53 -23.63
N PRO A 274 -8.15 -2.66 -23.33
CA PRO A 274 -8.66 -3.83 -22.62
C PRO A 274 -8.51 -5.15 -23.41
N LYS A 275 -8.46 -5.07 -24.74
CA LYS A 275 -8.45 -6.21 -25.68
C LYS A 275 -7.06 -6.58 -26.20
N LEU A 276 -6.04 -5.78 -25.89
CA LEU A 276 -4.65 -6.09 -26.28
C LEU A 276 -4.22 -7.44 -25.72
N HIS A 277 -3.17 -8.04 -26.29
CA HIS A 277 -2.57 -9.26 -25.76
C HIS A 277 -2.28 -9.14 -24.25
N GLU A 278 -2.55 -10.17 -23.44
CA GLU A 278 -2.45 -10.12 -21.96
C GLU A 278 -1.07 -9.68 -21.43
N ASP A 279 0.00 -10.04 -22.14
CA ASP A 279 1.39 -9.60 -21.87
C ASP A 279 1.61 -8.08 -21.94
N LEU A 280 0.71 -7.33 -22.58
CA LEU A 280 0.84 -5.89 -22.82
C LEU A 280 -0.06 -5.08 -21.90
N PHE A 281 0.53 -4.16 -21.15
CA PHE A 281 -0.17 -3.14 -20.39
C PHE A 281 0.23 -1.75 -20.88
N ILE A 282 -0.75 -0.86 -21.06
CA ILE A 282 -0.53 0.54 -21.45
C ILE A 282 -1.35 1.44 -20.52
N ARG A 283 -0.66 2.28 -19.74
CA ARG A 283 -1.27 3.35 -18.93
C ARG A 283 -1.25 4.67 -19.71
N VAL A 284 -2.36 5.41 -19.64
CA VAL A 284 -2.46 6.78 -20.16
C VAL A 284 -2.45 7.75 -18.98
N MET A 285 -1.56 8.75 -19.02
CA MET A 285 -1.50 9.82 -18.01
C MET A 285 -1.50 11.20 -18.67
N PRO A 286 -2.62 11.96 -18.61
CA PRO A 286 -2.63 13.34 -19.04
C PRO A 286 -1.99 14.25 -17.97
N THR A 287 -1.14 15.18 -18.41
CA THR A 287 -0.53 16.23 -17.58
C THR A 287 -0.67 17.60 -18.27
N VAL A 288 -0.62 18.67 -17.48
CA VAL A 288 -0.67 20.04 -18.01
C VAL A 288 0.76 20.57 -18.14
N GLU A 289 1.18 20.85 -19.37
CA GLU A 289 2.54 21.28 -19.70
C GLU A 289 2.55 22.70 -20.26
N ASN A 290 3.72 23.36 -20.21
CA ASN A 290 3.90 24.61 -20.94
C ASN A 290 3.93 24.32 -22.44
N SER A 291 3.09 25.00 -23.21
CA SER A 291 3.13 24.88 -24.67
C SER A 291 4.35 25.61 -25.24
N THR A 292 4.65 25.34 -26.51
CA THR A 292 5.65 26.10 -27.28
C THR A 292 5.26 27.57 -27.49
N GLN A 293 3.98 27.92 -27.33
CA GLN A 293 3.51 29.30 -27.34
C GLN A 293 3.67 29.92 -25.95
N LYS A 294 4.50 30.97 -25.85
CA LYS A 294 4.80 31.66 -24.60
C LYS A 294 3.52 32.03 -23.84
N GLY A 295 3.43 31.60 -22.59
CA GLY A 295 2.31 31.91 -21.69
C GLY A 295 1.07 31.03 -21.88
N LYS A 296 1.08 30.08 -22.82
CA LYS A 296 -0.02 29.11 -22.98
C LYS A 296 0.35 27.74 -22.42
N LYS A 297 -0.66 27.07 -21.87
CA LYS A 297 -0.59 25.67 -21.42
C LYS A 297 -1.18 24.76 -22.51
N THR A 298 -0.69 23.52 -22.56
CA THR A 298 -1.30 22.44 -23.33
C THR A 298 -1.45 21.21 -22.44
N VAL A 299 -2.19 20.22 -22.91
CA VAL A 299 -2.24 18.89 -22.29
C VAL A 299 -1.30 17.97 -23.05
N GLN A 300 -0.34 17.41 -22.34
CA GLN A 300 0.46 16.29 -22.80
C GLN A 300 -0.15 15.00 -22.26
N VAL A 301 -0.10 13.94 -23.06
CA VAL A 301 -0.55 12.61 -22.68
C VAL A 301 0.62 11.64 -22.80
N ASP A 302 0.94 10.98 -21.69
CA ASP A 302 1.97 9.96 -21.62
C ASP A 302 1.33 8.57 -21.73
N PHE A 303 1.70 7.84 -22.78
CA PHE A 303 1.37 6.43 -22.99
C PHE A 303 2.55 5.58 -22.52
N ILE A 304 2.38 4.93 -21.36
CA ILE A 304 3.45 4.20 -20.67
C ILE A 304 3.16 2.72 -20.76
N GLY A 305 4.06 1.98 -21.43
CA GLY A 305 3.88 0.58 -21.74
C GLY A 305 4.79 -0.35 -20.96
N HIS A 306 4.28 -1.53 -20.67
CA HIS A 306 5.03 -2.69 -20.19
C HIS A 306 4.59 -3.93 -20.95
N PHE A 307 5.54 -4.64 -21.54
CA PHE A 307 5.31 -5.84 -22.30
C PHE A 307 6.18 -6.98 -21.79
N LEU A 308 5.56 -8.08 -21.40
CA LEU A 308 6.24 -9.31 -21.00
C LEU A 308 6.76 -10.07 -22.22
N GLY A 309 7.74 -9.47 -22.91
CA GLY A 309 8.41 -10.01 -24.08
C GLY A 309 9.33 -8.99 -24.75
N LEU A 310 9.89 -9.38 -25.90
CA LEU A 310 10.81 -8.55 -26.69
C LEU A 310 10.07 -7.57 -27.61
N SER A 311 10.77 -6.51 -27.98
CA SER A 311 10.20 -5.37 -28.69
C SER A 311 9.74 -5.69 -30.11
N ASP A 312 10.34 -6.67 -30.80
CA ASP A 312 9.88 -7.06 -32.15
C ASP A 312 8.46 -7.65 -32.13
N ARG A 313 8.16 -8.49 -31.13
CA ARG A 313 6.80 -9.03 -30.93
C ARG A 313 5.84 -7.92 -30.50
N LEU A 314 6.28 -7.01 -29.63
CA LEU A 314 5.49 -5.85 -29.22
C LEU A 314 5.06 -4.99 -30.41
N LEU A 315 6.02 -4.65 -31.29
CA LEU A 315 5.77 -3.83 -32.47
C LEU A 315 4.80 -4.53 -33.42
N GLY A 316 4.95 -5.84 -33.64
CA GLY A 316 4.00 -6.64 -34.43
C GLY A 316 2.57 -6.53 -33.90
N LEU A 317 2.38 -6.73 -32.59
CA LEU A 317 1.06 -6.65 -31.94
C LEU A 317 0.45 -5.25 -32.02
N LEU A 318 1.25 -4.21 -31.79
CA LEU A 318 0.76 -2.82 -31.80
C LEU A 318 0.49 -2.31 -33.21
N ASN A 319 1.27 -2.70 -34.22
CA ASN A 319 0.99 -2.34 -35.60
C ASN A 319 -0.33 -2.93 -36.11
N GLU A 320 -0.73 -4.10 -35.60
CA GLU A 320 -2.01 -4.72 -35.94
C GLU A 320 -3.18 -4.11 -35.17
N SER A 321 -3.03 -3.93 -33.85
CA SER A 321 -4.15 -3.64 -32.95
C SER A 321 -4.26 -2.18 -32.49
N PHE A 322 -3.18 -1.39 -32.57
CA PHE A 322 -3.17 0.00 -32.13
C PHE A 322 -2.09 0.85 -32.85
N PRO A 323 -2.11 0.91 -34.20
CA PRO A 323 -1.10 1.61 -34.99
C PRO A 323 -1.04 3.12 -34.74
N GLU A 324 -2.15 3.74 -34.29
CA GLU A 324 -2.25 5.18 -34.02
C GLU A 324 -1.32 5.65 -32.90
N LEU A 325 -0.93 4.73 -32.00
CA LEU A 325 0.07 5.00 -30.98
C LEU A 325 1.41 5.42 -31.61
N GLY A 326 1.75 4.82 -32.76
CA GLY A 326 2.95 5.16 -33.54
C GLY A 326 4.27 4.71 -32.92
N LEU A 327 4.25 3.68 -32.07
CA LEU A 327 5.43 3.16 -31.38
C LEU A 327 6.52 2.72 -32.38
N GLN A 328 7.74 3.21 -32.18
CA GLN A 328 8.92 2.81 -32.93
C GLN A 328 9.86 1.94 -32.10
N LYS A 329 10.74 1.20 -32.77
CA LYS A 329 11.79 0.40 -32.11
C LYS A 329 12.70 1.25 -31.23
N SER A 330 12.97 2.50 -31.62
CA SER A 330 13.79 3.46 -30.86
C SER A 330 13.18 3.87 -29.52
N ASP A 331 11.87 3.72 -29.36
CA ASP A 331 11.14 4.09 -28.14
C ASP A 331 11.11 2.94 -27.11
N CYS A 332 11.57 1.75 -27.52
CA CYS A 332 11.51 0.53 -26.73
C CYS A 332 12.82 0.32 -25.96
N HIS A 333 12.71 0.00 -24.68
CA HIS A 333 13.81 -0.42 -23.83
C HIS A 333 13.60 -1.85 -23.38
N GLU A 334 14.48 -2.76 -23.82
CA GLU A 334 14.51 -4.14 -23.36
C GLU A 334 15.38 -4.28 -22.12
N VAL A 335 14.75 -4.56 -20.99
CA VAL A 335 15.35 -4.56 -19.65
C VAL A 335 14.92 -5.80 -18.88
N SER A 336 15.58 -6.12 -17.78
CA SER A 336 15.06 -7.12 -16.85
C SER A 336 13.73 -6.67 -16.22
N TRP A 337 12.94 -7.60 -15.69
CA TRP A 337 11.73 -7.23 -14.93
C TRP A 337 12.04 -6.28 -13.76
N ALA A 338 13.15 -6.51 -13.03
CA ALA A 338 13.56 -5.67 -11.92
C ALA A 338 13.83 -4.22 -12.35
N GLU A 339 14.58 -4.01 -13.44
CA GLU A 339 14.84 -2.69 -14.01
C GLU A 339 13.57 -2.03 -14.55
N SER A 340 12.61 -2.82 -15.06
CA SER A 340 11.30 -2.28 -15.46
C SER A 340 10.54 -1.68 -14.27
N THR A 341 10.72 -2.23 -13.05
CA THR A 341 10.09 -1.68 -11.84
C THR A 341 10.66 -0.30 -11.48
N VAL A 342 11.96 -0.09 -11.76
CA VAL A 342 12.65 1.21 -11.61
C VAL A 342 12.12 2.22 -12.62
N PHE A 343 11.91 1.81 -13.87
CA PHE A 343 11.25 2.64 -14.89
C PHE A 343 9.82 3.06 -14.48
N TRP A 344 9.04 2.15 -13.89
CA TRP A 344 7.69 2.45 -13.40
C TRP A 344 7.65 3.37 -12.18
N ALA A 345 8.77 3.47 -11.46
CA ALA A 345 8.99 4.44 -10.39
C ALA A 345 9.55 5.78 -10.90
N ASP A 346 9.49 6.01 -12.22
CA ASP A 346 9.88 7.24 -12.91
C ASP A 346 11.37 7.60 -12.85
N TYR A 347 12.23 6.62 -12.51
CA TYR A 347 13.67 6.76 -12.66
C TYR A 347 14.10 6.60 -14.13
N PRO A 348 15.22 7.24 -14.55
CA PRO A 348 15.80 7.02 -15.86
C PRO A 348 16.15 5.54 -16.11
N VAL A 349 15.97 5.09 -17.36
CA VAL A 349 16.40 3.74 -17.77
C VAL A 349 17.91 3.58 -17.56
N GLY A 350 18.32 2.45 -16.99
CA GLY A 350 19.71 2.19 -16.58
C GLY A 350 20.05 2.60 -15.15
N THR A 351 19.12 3.22 -14.41
CA THR A 351 19.28 3.43 -12.96
C THR A 351 19.38 2.08 -12.24
N SER A 352 20.32 1.98 -11.30
CA SER A 352 20.51 0.76 -10.50
C SER A 352 19.25 0.38 -9.72
N ILE A 353 18.99 -0.93 -9.64
CA ILE A 353 17.88 -1.48 -8.84
C ILE A 353 18.04 -1.26 -7.33
N GLU A 354 19.23 -0.86 -6.86
CA GLU A 354 19.45 -0.43 -5.46
C GLU A 354 18.49 0.67 -5.02
N VAL A 355 18.02 1.49 -5.97
CA VAL A 355 17.06 2.55 -5.71
C VAL A 355 15.72 2.04 -5.16
N LEU A 356 15.39 0.76 -5.40
CA LEU A 356 14.21 0.08 -4.86
C LEU A 356 14.27 -0.08 -3.33
N LEU A 357 15.47 -0.02 -2.74
CA LEU A 357 15.67 -0.08 -1.29
C LEU A 357 15.63 1.29 -0.62
N ASN A 358 15.63 2.37 -1.40
CA ASN A 358 15.65 3.72 -0.84
C ASN A 358 14.38 3.97 -0.03
N LYS A 359 14.57 4.09 1.29
CA LYS A 359 13.55 4.67 2.17
C LYS A 359 13.42 6.14 1.78
N PRO A 360 12.21 6.70 1.65
CA PRO A 360 12.08 8.10 1.27
C PRO A 360 12.74 9.00 2.31
N THR A 361 13.93 9.50 2.00
CA THR A 361 14.39 10.80 2.47
C THR A 361 13.79 11.82 1.52
N HIS A 362 12.59 12.32 1.85
CA HIS A 362 12.04 13.55 1.27
C HIS A 362 11.96 13.66 -0.29
N TRP A 363 10.74 13.50 -0.82
CA TRP A 363 10.12 14.26 -1.93
C TRP A 363 10.57 14.22 -3.40
N GLU A 364 11.43 13.34 -3.91
CA GLU A 364 11.85 13.52 -5.33
C GLU A 364 10.97 12.96 -6.47
N LEU A 365 9.94 12.13 -6.26
CA LEU A 365 9.39 11.35 -7.42
C LEU A 365 7.91 11.38 -7.73
N VAL A 366 7.10 12.27 -7.15
CA VAL A 366 5.68 12.34 -7.56
C VAL A 366 5.18 13.73 -7.97
N LEU A 367 5.99 14.80 -7.86
CA LEU A 367 5.55 16.16 -8.25
C LEU A 367 6.65 17.06 -8.85
N GLN A 368 7.64 16.51 -9.55
CA GLN A 368 8.59 17.31 -10.36
C GLN A 368 8.26 17.31 -11.86
N ARG A 369 6.98 17.27 -12.23
CA ARG A 369 6.52 17.72 -13.55
C ARG A 369 5.28 18.58 -13.40
#